data_AF-A0A6L7NBK5-F1
#
_entry.id   AF-A0A6L7NBK5-F1
#
_cell.length_a   1.000
_cell.length_b   1.000
_cell.length_c   1.000
_cell.angle_alpha   90.00
_cell.angle_beta   90.00
_cell.angle_gamma   90.00
#
_symmetry.space_group_name_H-M   'P 1'
#
loop_
_entity.id
_entity.type
_entity.pdbx_description
1 polymer ?
#
loop_
_entity_poly.entity_id
_entity_poly.type
_entity_poly.pdbx_seq_one_letter_code
_entity_poly.pdbx_strand_id
1 'polypeptide(L)'
;MLSQMIRAGRLDRPFYESLLFDQYATGNAVVMIVIAGILPQLWSFSLVGVAFAILSSILRALLVTAAVWAAAVYIFKRHGNHRATFRMVGFANVAFFPLVLAGRPGLLGLVALLITAVWFFLALRTAVGAQFDLDHPENSFVAATGLLGWYLSIILF
;
A
#
# COMPACT_ATOMS: atom_id res chain seq x y z
N MET A 1 4.01 -16.40 -3.68
CA MET A 1 3.22 -15.16 -3.83
C MET A 1 1.91 -15.21 -3.03
N LEU A 2 0.98 -16.14 -3.28
CA LEU A 2 -0.31 -16.19 -2.56
C LEU A 2 -0.15 -16.24 -1.03
N SER A 3 0.78 -17.05 -0.51
CA SER A 3 1.10 -17.10 0.93
C SER A 3 1.57 -15.74 1.48
N GLN A 4 2.35 -14.99 0.72
CA GLN A 4 2.82 -13.66 1.08
C GLN A 4 1.65 -12.65 1.12
N MET A 5 0.73 -12.72 0.17
CA MET A 5 -0.48 -11.87 0.16
C MET A 5 -1.36 -12.13 1.37
N ILE A 6 -1.59 -13.40 1.72
CA ILE A 6 -2.40 -13.77 2.90
C ILE A 6 -1.74 -13.26 4.18
N ARG A 7 -0.42 -13.43 4.32
CA ARG A 7 0.33 -12.93 5.47
C ARG A 7 0.30 -11.39 5.55
N ALA A 8 0.49 -10.70 4.43
CA ALA A 8 0.37 -9.25 4.34
C ALA A 8 -1.02 -8.75 4.75
N GLY A 9 -2.08 -9.40 4.25
CA GLY A 9 -3.47 -9.09 4.57
C GLY A 9 -3.82 -9.35 6.04
N ARG A 10 -3.21 -10.39 6.65
CA ARG A 10 -3.32 -10.68 8.08
C ARG A 10 -2.50 -9.74 8.96
N LEU A 11 -1.80 -8.76 8.38
CA LEU A 11 -0.94 -7.83 9.11
C LEU A 11 0.16 -8.55 9.91
N ASP A 12 0.69 -9.66 9.36
CA ASP A 12 1.75 -10.48 9.97
C ASP A 12 3.06 -9.69 10.06
N ARG A 13 3.41 -9.19 11.24
CA ARG A 13 4.62 -8.39 11.48
C ARG A 13 5.91 -9.15 11.09
N PRO A 14 6.15 -10.41 11.50
CA PRO A 14 7.27 -11.22 11.01
C PRO A 14 7.38 -11.30 9.49
N PHE A 15 6.24 -11.30 8.77
CA PHE A 15 6.28 -11.24 7.31
C PHE A 15 6.86 -9.90 6.83
N TYR A 16 6.37 -8.76 7.33
CA TYR A 16 6.91 -7.46 6.95
C TYR A 16 8.40 -7.32 7.32
N GLU A 17 8.83 -7.84 8.47
CA GLU A 17 10.25 -7.87 8.84
C GLU A 17 11.09 -8.70 7.87
N SER A 18 10.59 -9.85 7.40
CA SER A 18 11.29 -10.66 6.40
C SER A 18 11.51 -9.92 5.06
N LEU A 19 10.64 -8.96 4.72
CA LEU A 19 10.77 -8.13 3.52
C LEU A 19 11.92 -7.14 3.59
N LEU A 20 12.54 -6.91 4.75
CA LEU A 20 13.77 -6.12 4.85
C LEU A 20 14.90 -6.79 4.05
N PHE A 21 15.01 -8.11 4.20
CA PHE A 21 16.12 -8.91 3.70
C PHE A 21 15.84 -9.60 2.36
N ASP A 22 14.58 -9.89 2.04
CA ASP A 22 14.20 -10.56 0.78
C ASP A 22 14.17 -9.59 -0.42
N GLN A 23 15.27 -9.51 -1.16
CA GLN A 23 15.36 -8.65 -2.35
C GLN A 23 14.48 -9.13 -3.52
N TYR A 24 14.20 -10.43 -3.61
CA TYR A 24 13.37 -11.02 -4.67
C TYR A 24 11.89 -10.64 -4.48
N ALA A 25 11.48 -10.30 -3.26
CA ALA A 25 10.13 -9.82 -2.98
C ALA A 25 9.75 -8.51 -3.69
N THR A 26 10.72 -7.76 -4.24
CA THR A 26 10.45 -6.53 -5.03
C THR A 26 9.59 -6.81 -6.24
N GLY A 27 9.86 -7.89 -6.99
CA GLY A 27 9.03 -8.27 -8.14
C GLY A 27 7.60 -8.58 -7.72
N ASN A 28 7.43 -9.35 -6.64
CA ASN A 28 6.11 -9.70 -6.11
C ASN A 28 5.35 -8.47 -5.61
N ALA A 29 6.04 -7.48 -5.02
CA ALA A 29 5.45 -6.22 -4.60
C ALA A 29 4.91 -5.41 -5.79
N VAL A 30 5.65 -5.36 -6.90
CA VAL A 30 5.16 -4.72 -8.14
C VAL A 30 3.92 -5.44 -8.66
N VAL A 31 3.95 -6.77 -8.75
CA VAL A 31 2.79 -7.56 -9.20
C VAL A 31 1.59 -7.28 -8.28
N MET A 32 1.80 -7.17 -6.98
CA MET A 32 0.76 -6.85 -6.00
C MET A 32 0.12 -5.48 -6.24
N ILE A 33 0.94 -4.45 -6.48
CA ILE A 33 0.49 -3.09 -6.83
C ILE A 33 -0.32 -3.09 -8.12
N VAL A 34 0.15 -3.84 -9.13
CA VAL A 34 -0.52 -3.96 -10.42
C VAL A 34 -1.87 -4.64 -10.28
N ILE A 35 -1.95 -5.77 -9.59
CA ILE A 35 -3.21 -6.47 -9.33
C ILE A 35 -4.18 -5.52 -8.64
N ALA A 36 -3.79 -4.92 -7.52
CA ALA A 36 -4.62 -3.99 -6.75
C ALA A 36 -5.13 -2.80 -7.59
N GLY A 37 -4.29 -2.27 -8.48
CA GLY A 37 -4.65 -1.17 -9.38
C GLY A 37 -5.66 -1.54 -10.47
N ILE A 38 -5.64 -2.78 -10.97
CA ILE A 38 -6.54 -3.25 -12.03
C ILE A 38 -7.91 -3.67 -11.47
N LEU A 39 -7.99 -4.06 -10.19
CA LEU A 39 -9.23 -4.56 -9.57
C LEU A 39 -10.47 -3.67 -9.82
N PRO A 40 -10.41 -2.33 -9.74
CA PRO A 40 -11.57 -1.48 -10.04
C PRO A 40 -12.02 -1.54 -11.51
N GLN A 41 -11.10 -1.86 -12.44
CA GLN A 41 -11.37 -1.91 -13.88
C GLN A 41 -12.09 -3.20 -14.31
N LEU A 42 -12.27 -4.17 -13.42
CA LEU A 42 -12.96 -5.43 -13.73
C LEU A 42 -14.42 -5.23 -14.20
N TRP A 43 -15.04 -4.11 -13.83
CA TRP A 43 -16.43 -3.80 -14.18
C TRP A 43 -16.59 -3.05 -15.51
N SER A 44 -15.52 -2.44 -16.02
CA SER A 44 -15.53 -1.66 -17.26
C SER A 44 -14.18 -1.77 -17.96
N PHE A 45 -14.00 -2.91 -18.65
CA PHE A 45 -12.73 -3.24 -19.27
C PHE A 45 -12.47 -2.37 -20.51
N SER A 46 -11.33 -1.69 -20.53
CA SER A 46 -10.75 -1.10 -21.73
C SER A 46 -9.23 -1.23 -21.69
N LEU A 47 -8.59 -1.49 -22.83
CA LEU A 47 -7.13 -1.64 -22.90
C LEU A 47 -6.41 -0.38 -22.42
N VAL A 48 -6.92 0.80 -22.81
CA VAL A 48 -6.41 2.11 -22.39
C VAL A 48 -6.60 2.30 -20.88
N GLY A 49 -7.77 1.96 -20.34
CA GLY A 49 -8.07 2.06 -18.91
C GLY A 49 -7.22 1.13 -18.05
N VAL A 50 -6.94 -0.09 -18.52
CA VAL A 50 -6.05 -1.03 -17.84
C VAL A 50 -4.61 -0.54 -17.88
N ALA A 51 -4.11 -0.08 -19.04
CA ALA A 51 -2.75 0.48 -19.14
C ALA A 51 -2.57 1.70 -18.22
N PHE A 52 -3.56 2.60 -18.18
CA PHE A 52 -3.56 3.73 -17.27
C PHE A 52 -3.65 3.31 -15.79
N ALA A 53 -4.44 2.29 -15.47
CA ALA A 53 -4.56 1.76 -14.11
C ALA A 53 -3.24 1.17 -13.60
N ILE A 54 -2.50 0.45 -14.46
CA ILE A 54 -1.17 -0.09 -14.16
C ILE A 54 -0.18 1.04 -13.90
N LEU A 55 -0.10 2.02 -14.81
CA LEU A 55 0.85 3.12 -14.66
C LEU A 55 0.54 3.95 -13.42
N SER A 56 -0.74 4.33 -13.23
CA SER A 56 -1.17 5.09 -12.06
C SER A 56 -0.94 4.31 -10.76
N SER A 57 -1.20 3.00 -10.68
CA SER A 57 -0.95 2.24 -9.44
C SER A 57 0.53 2.22 -9.04
N ILE A 58 1.44 2.09 -10.00
CA ILE A 58 2.88 2.17 -9.75
C ILE A 58 3.28 3.56 -9.26
N LEU A 59 2.81 4.63 -9.93
CA LEU A 59 3.08 6.01 -9.53
C LEU A 59 2.54 6.31 -8.13
N ARG A 60 1.32 5.85 -7.82
CA ARG A 60 0.70 5.98 -6.49
C ARG A 60 1.53 5.26 -5.44
N ALA A 61 1.96 4.03 -5.69
CA ALA A 61 2.79 3.27 -4.75
C ALA A 61 4.14 3.94 -4.49
N LEU A 62 4.76 4.54 -5.52
CA LEU A 62 5.99 5.33 -5.37
C LEU A 62 5.76 6.58 -4.51
N LEU A 63 4.64 7.28 -4.71
CA LEU A 63 4.31 8.47 -3.94
C LEU A 63 4.04 8.13 -2.46
N VAL A 64 3.30 7.04 -2.19
CA VAL A 64 3.10 6.54 -0.81
C VAL A 64 4.42 6.12 -0.19
N THR A 65 5.26 5.40 -0.93
CA THR A 65 6.58 4.98 -0.47
C THR A 65 7.44 6.19 -0.10
N ALA A 66 7.46 7.21 -0.96
CA ALA A 66 8.19 8.44 -0.71
C ALA A 66 7.64 9.17 0.54
N ALA A 67 6.32 9.27 0.68
CA ALA A 67 5.68 9.93 1.84
C ALA A 67 6.01 9.22 3.16
N VAL A 68 5.89 7.89 3.20
CA VAL A 68 6.22 7.06 4.37
C VAL A 68 7.71 7.14 4.70
N TRP A 69 8.57 6.92 3.71
CA TRP A 69 10.02 6.93 3.91
C TRP A 69 10.51 8.31 4.34
N ALA A 70 10.05 9.38 3.69
CA ALA A 70 10.45 10.74 4.03
C ALA A 70 9.97 11.13 5.43
N ALA A 71 8.76 10.75 5.83
CA ALA A 71 8.27 11.00 7.18
C ALA A 71 9.13 10.29 8.24
N ALA A 72 9.43 8.99 8.04
CA ALA A 72 10.26 8.26 8.98
C ALA A 72 11.70 8.81 9.06
N VAL A 73 12.33 9.10 7.91
CA VAL A 73 13.74 9.49 7.84
C VAL A 73 13.97 10.96 8.20
N TYR A 74 13.16 11.88 7.70
CA TYR A 74 13.39 13.32 7.90
C TYR A 74 12.68 13.89 9.12
N ILE A 75 11.47 13.42 9.43
CA ILE A 75 10.71 13.95 10.60
C ILE A 75 11.19 13.25 11.87
N PHE A 76 11.26 11.92 11.87
CA PHE A 76 11.64 11.12 13.04
C PHE A 76 13.11 10.68 13.06
N LYS A 77 13.93 11.12 12.09
CA LYS A 77 15.38 10.85 12.04
C LYS A 77 15.73 9.36 12.09
N ARG A 78 14.86 8.48 11.58
CA ARG A 78 15.10 7.03 11.53
C ARG A 78 15.97 6.67 10.32
N HIS A 79 16.65 5.55 10.42
CA HIS A 79 17.38 4.96 9.30
C HIS A 79 16.48 3.95 8.60
N GLY A 80 16.41 3.98 7.27
CA GLY A 80 15.66 2.97 6.55
C GLY A 80 15.92 2.97 5.05
N ASN A 81 15.79 1.78 4.46
CA ASN A 81 16.04 1.54 3.05
C ASN A 81 14.75 1.80 2.25
N HIS A 82 14.76 2.79 1.37
CA HIS A 82 13.61 3.12 0.50
C HIS A 82 13.15 1.92 -0.35
N ARG A 83 14.06 1.01 -0.76
CA ARG A 83 13.70 -0.22 -1.49
C ARG A 83 12.96 -1.23 -0.61
N ALA A 84 13.26 -1.27 0.69
CA ALA A 84 12.46 -2.06 1.65
C ALA A 84 11.09 -1.43 1.86
N THR A 85 11.02 -0.11 1.98
CA THR A 85 9.75 0.61 2.11
C THR A 85 8.85 0.34 0.92
N PHE A 86 9.40 0.41 -0.30
CA PHE A 86 8.63 0.11 -1.51
C PHE A 86 8.05 -1.31 -1.51
N ARG A 87 8.86 -2.32 -1.11
CA ARG A 87 8.40 -3.71 -0.98
C ARG A 87 7.23 -3.81 -0.01
N MET A 88 7.38 -3.24 1.19
CA MET A 88 6.34 -3.31 2.22
C MET A 88 5.07 -2.57 1.83
N VAL A 89 5.19 -1.37 1.25
CA VAL A 89 4.05 -0.61 0.70
C VAL A 89 3.37 -1.41 -0.42
N GLY A 90 4.14 -2.06 -1.29
CA GLY A 90 3.59 -2.91 -2.34
C GLY A 90 2.76 -4.07 -1.78
N PHE A 91 3.20 -4.72 -0.70
CA PHE A 91 2.38 -5.74 -0.02
C PHE A 91 1.21 -5.14 0.77
N ALA A 92 1.34 -3.92 1.31
CA ALA A 92 0.24 -3.22 1.96
C ALA A 92 -0.93 -2.93 1.00
N ASN A 93 -0.68 -2.92 -0.33
CA ASN A 93 -1.75 -2.78 -1.33
C ASN A 93 -2.75 -3.96 -1.34
N VAL A 94 -2.53 -5.05 -0.58
CA VAL A 94 -3.57 -6.07 -0.32
C VAL A 94 -4.84 -5.45 0.25
N ALA A 95 -4.70 -4.37 1.01
CA ALA A 95 -5.84 -3.65 1.57
C ALA A 95 -6.81 -3.06 0.55
N PHE A 96 -6.43 -2.96 -0.74
CA PHE A 96 -7.31 -2.47 -1.82
C PHE A 96 -8.24 -3.53 -2.40
N PHE A 97 -8.12 -4.80 -2.01
CA PHE A 97 -8.98 -5.87 -2.50
C PHE A 97 -10.50 -5.63 -2.29
N PRO A 98 -10.95 -5.03 -1.17
CA PRO A 98 -12.35 -4.65 -1.00
C PRO A 98 -12.86 -3.69 -2.08
N LEU A 99 -12.00 -2.89 -2.74
CA LEU A 99 -12.41 -1.99 -3.82
C LEU A 99 -12.95 -2.72 -5.06
N VAL A 100 -12.74 -4.03 -5.19
CA VAL A 100 -13.47 -4.83 -6.21
C VAL A 100 -14.98 -4.65 -6.05
N LEU A 101 -15.46 -4.54 -4.81
CA LEU A 101 -16.89 -4.35 -4.52
C LEU A 101 -17.35 -2.91 -4.76
N ALA A 102 -16.42 -1.96 -4.88
CA ALA A 102 -16.72 -0.53 -5.08
C ALA A 102 -17.14 -0.18 -6.52
N GLY A 103 -17.07 -1.12 -7.47
CA GLY A 103 -17.65 -0.93 -8.81
C GLY A 103 -19.18 -0.80 -8.84
N ARG A 104 -19.85 -0.91 -7.68
CA ARG A 104 -21.28 -0.64 -7.52
C ARG A 104 -21.49 0.75 -6.91
N PRO A 105 -22.15 1.69 -7.62
CA PRO A 105 -22.49 2.99 -7.03
C PRO A 105 -23.41 2.81 -5.81
N GLY A 106 -23.19 3.62 -4.77
CA GLY A 106 -24.02 3.64 -3.54
C GLY A 106 -23.28 3.30 -2.26
N LEU A 107 -24.03 3.00 -1.19
CA LEU A 107 -23.53 2.72 0.16
C LEU A 107 -22.42 1.64 0.21
N LEU A 108 -22.52 0.61 -0.64
CA LEU A 108 -21.53 -0.46 -0.70
C LEU A 108 -20.14 0.03 -1.13
N GLY A 109 -20.06 0.95 -2.09
CA GLY A 109 -18.79 1.54 -2.51
C GLY A 109 -18.15 2.38 -1.43
N LEU A 110 -18.96 3.14 -0.67
CA LEU A 110 -18.47 3.94 0.45
C LEU A 110 -17.95 3.06 1.60
N VAL A 111 -18.67 1.98 1.94
CA VAL A 111 -18.22 1.01 2.95
C VAL A 111 -16.93 0.32 2.50
N ALA A 112 -16.83 -0.10 1.24
CA ALA A 112 -15.61 -0.71 0.70
C ALA A 112 -14.40 0.24 0.75
N LEU A 113 -14.61 1.52 0.47
CA LEU A 113 -13.58 2.56 0.55
C LEU A 113 -13.13 2.77 2.00
N LEU A 114 -14.05 2.80 2.96
CA LEU A 114 -13.71 2.91 4.39
C LEU A 114 -12.91 1.70 4.90
N ILE A 115 -13.35 0.48 4.55
CA ILE A 115 -12.63 -0.76 4.91
C ILE A 115 -11.22 -0.71 4.31
N THR A 116 -11.09 -0.32 3.05
CA THR A 116 -9.81 -0.17 2.36
C THR A 116 -8.90 0.83 3.06
N ALA A 117 -9.40 2.03 3.39
CA ALA A 117 -8.61 3.06 4.04
C ALA A 117 -8.10 2.64 5.42
N VAL A 118 -8.98 2.03 6.24
CA VAL A 118 -8.61 1.52 7.58
C VAL A 118 -7.60 0.38 7.45
N TRP A 119 -7.85 -0.59 6.57
CA TRP A 119 -6.96 -1.73 6.40
C TRP A 119 -5.60 -1.28 5.82
N PHE A 120 -5.60 -0.34 4.88
CA PHE A 120 -4.37 0.20 4.31
C PHE A 120 -3.57 0.97 5.36
N PHE A 121 -4.23 1.78 6.19
CA PHE A 121 -3.59 2.44 7.32
C PHE A 121 -2.97 1.44 8.29
N LEU A 122 -3.68 0.37 8.65
CA LEU A 122 -3.17 -0.69 9.52
C LEU A 122 -1.98 -1.44 8.88
N ALA A 123 -2.04 -1.73 7.59
CA ALA A 123 -0.95 -2.37 6.85
C ALA A 123 0.29 -1.47 6.80
N LEU A 124 0.12 -0.18 6.53
CA LEU A 124 1.22 0.79 6.61
C LEU A 124 1.78 0.88 8.03
N ARG A 125 0.94 0.93 9.06
CA ARG A 125 1.36 0.96 10.47
C ARG A 125 2.21 -0.26 10.83
N THR A 126 1.82 -1.46 10.39
CA THR A 126 2.60 -2.68 10.61
C THR A 126 3.91 -2.65 9.83
N ALA A 127 3.88 -2.21 8.56
CA ALA A 127 5.07 -2.10 7.72
C ALA A 127 6.11 -1.13 8.30
N VAL A 128 5.70 0.07 8.70
CA VAL A 128 6.62 1.09 9.22
C VAL A 128 7.16 0.71 10.60
N GLY A 129 6.34 0.06 11.43
CA GLY A 129 6.80 -0.50 12.71
C GLY A 129 7.83 -1.61 12.52
N ALA A 130 7.63 -2.47 11.52
CA ALA A 130 8.60 -3.52 11.17
C ALA A 130 9.91 -2.93 10.62
N GLN A 131 9.85 -1.84 9.85
CA GLN A 131 11.03 -1.29 9.18
C GLN A 131 11.85 -0.33 10.05
N PHE A 132 11.19 0.60 10.73
CA PHE A 132 11.83 1.76 11.34
C PHE A 132 11.91 1.70 12.86
N ASP A 133 11.36 0.63 13.47
CA ASP A 133 11.29 0.42 14.91
C ASP A 133 10.80 1.68 15.66
N LEU A 134 9.69 2.21 15.16
CA LEU A 134 9.07 3.43 15.66
C LEU A 134 8.23 3.14 16.91
N ASP A 135 8.08 4.15 17.77
CA ASP A 135 7.15 4.10 18.88
C ASP A 135 5.69 4.09 18.38
N HIS A 136 4.74 3.66 19.22
CA HIS A 136 3.31 3.62 18.85
C HIS A 136 2.72 4.92 18.27
N PRO A 137 2.98 6.13 18.83
CA PRO A 137 2.47 7.37 18.24
C PRO A 137 3.15 7.71 16.91
N GLU A 138 4.46 7.46 16.78
CA GLU A 138 5.21 7.75 15.55
C GLU A 138 4.78 6.84 14.40
N ASN A 139 4.56 5.54 14.67
CA ASN A 139 4.02 4.58 13.71
C ASN A 139 2.72 5.07 13.08
N SER A 140 1.80 5.54 13.91
CA SER A 140 0.51 6.05 13.46
C SER A 140 0.66 7.32 12.62
N PHE A 141 1.58 8.21 12.98
CA PHE A 141 1.88 9.41 12.20
C PHE A 141 2.44 9.06 10.82
N VAL A 142 3.44 8.19 10.75
CA VAL A 142 4.05 7.78 9.47
C VAL A 142 3.06 6.99 8.60
N ALA A 143 2.22 6.15 9.21
CA ALA A 143 1.15 5.48 8.48
C ALA A 143 0.12 6.49 7.94
N ALA A 144 -0.19 7.54 8.70
CA ALA A 144 -1.10 8.61 8.27
C ALA A 144 -0.51 9.42 7.11
N THR A 145 0.80 9.71 7.09
CA THR A 145 1.42 10.39 5.93
C THR A 145 1.37 9.52 4.67
N GLY A 146 1.51 8.19 4.80
CA GLY A 146 1.31 7.26 3.69
C GLY A 146 -0.12 7.24 3.17
N LEU A 147 -1.11 7.24 4.08
CA LEU A 147 -2.53 7.33 3.72
C LEU A 147 -2.86 8.67 3.04
N LEU A 148 -2.30 9.78 3.53
CA LEU A 148 -2.42 11.10 2.90
C LEU A 148 -1.77 11.14 1.51
N GLY A 149 -0.59 10.52 1.37
CA GLY A 149 0.06 10.34 0.07
C GLY A 149 -0.86 9.60 -0.90
N TRP A 150 -1.47 8.50 -0.46
CA TRP A 150 -2.44 7.78 -1.28
C TRP A 150 -3.65 8.65 -1.66
N TYR A 151 -4.22 9.39 -0.70
CA TYR A 151 -5.33 10.30 -0.97
C TYR A 151 -4.97 11.41 -1.99
N LEU A 152 -3.83 12.07 -1.82
CA LEU A 152 -3.32 13.06 -2.77
C LEU A 152 -3.15 12.47 -4.17
N SER A 153 -2.72 11.21 -4.23
CA SER A 153 -2.51 10.52 -5.50
C SER A 153 -3.80 10.22 -6.27
N ILE A 154 -4.97 10.18 -5.60
CA ILE A 154 -6.28 10.09 -6.25
C ILE A 154 -6.69 11.43 -6.89
N ILE A 155 -6.20 12.54 -6.34
CA ILE A 155 -6.50 13.88 -6.87
C ILE A 155 -5.60 14.17 -8.09
N LEU A 156 -4.37 13.67 -8.08
CA LEU A 156 -3.37 13.91 -9.11
C LEU A 156 -3.53 13.02 -10.36
N PHE A 157 -4.12 11.83 -10.23
CA PHE A 157 -4.24 10.81 -11.27
C PHE A 157 -5.63 10.18 -11.30
#